data_AF-A0A8J7QAA7-F1
#
_entry.id   AF-A0A8J7QAA7-F1
#
_cell.length_a   1.000
_cell.length_b   1.000
_cell.length_c   1.000
_cell.angle_alpha   90.00
_cell.angle_beta   90.00
_cell.angle_gamma   90.00
#
_symmetry.space_group_name_H-M   'P 1'
#
loop_
_entity.id
_entity.type
_entity.pdbx_description
1 polymer ?
#
loop_
_entity_poly.entity_id
_entity_poly.type
_entity_poly.pdbx_seq_one_letter_code
_entity_poly.pdbx_strand_id
1 'polypeptide(L)'
;MMNGQDPSIYNQNSQGWVFFVKAAFVLSLVAMGVATVFLPVTVWIKGYLAMGSLMMVTTSIMLSKTMRDEFEAKKLLNRINEARTEQFLKDVDRAA
;
A
#
# COMPACT_ATOMS: atom_id res chain seq x y z
N MET A 1 -5.65 32.17 -10.59
CA MET A 1 -4.65 31.63 -9.64
C MET A 1 -4.72 30.11 -9.71
N MET A 2 -3.95 29.50 -10.61
CA MET A 2 -3.85 28.04 -10.71
C MET A 2 -3.04 27.57 -9.52
N ASN A 3 -3.69 26.98 -8.51
CA ASN A 3 -2.99 26.25 -7.47
C ASN A 3 -2.50 24.94 -8.11
N GLY A 4 -1.36 25.02 -8.78
CA GLY A 4 -0.57 23.86 -9.18
C GLY A 4 -0.07 23.18 -7.91
N GLN A 5 -0.94 22.40 -7.27
CA GLN A 5 -0.46 21.35 -6.39
C GLN A 5 0.16 20.30 -7.31
N ASP A 6 1.45 20.45 -7.58
CA ASP A 6 2.27 19.36 -8.11
C ASP A 6 2.00 18.13 -7.23
N PRO A 7 1.32 17.08 -7.71
CA PRO A 7 0.83 16.05 -6.80
C PRO A 7 1.99 15.13 -6.47
N SER A 8 2.66 15.46 -5.37
CA SER A 8 3.76 14.77 -4.68
C SER A 8 4.99 14.50 -5.55
N ILE A 9 6.02 15.32 -5.35
CA ILE A 9 7.44 14.91 -5.43
C ILE A 9 7.52 13.45 -4.95
N TYR A 10 8.05 12.54 -5.77
CA TYR A 10 8.23 11.14 -5.40
C TYR A 10 8.90 11.05 -4.03
N ASN A 11 8.15 10.70 -2.98
CA ASN A 11 8.70 10.48 -1.65
C ASN A 11 9.33 9.09 -1.63
N GLN A 12 10.47 8.97 -2.33
CA GLN A 12 11.26 7.76 -2.30
C GLN A 12 11.92 7.67 -0.93
N ASN A 13 11.58 6.61 -0.20
CA ASN A 13 12.24 6.32 1.05
C ASN A 13 13.73 6.06 0.81
N SER A 14 14.58 6.52 1.74
CA SER A 14 16.01 6.19 1.72
C SER A 14 16.23 4.68 1.66
N GLN A 15 17.27 4.23 0.96
CA GLN A 15 17.62 2.82 0.84
C GLN A 15 17.77 2.14 2.21
N GLY A 16 18.31 2.85 3.22
CA GLY A 16 18.44 2.35 4.58
C GLY A 16 17.09 2.07 5.25
N TRP A 17 16.10 2.94 5.03
CA TRP A 17 14.74 2.74 5.55
C TRP A 17 14.06 1.54 4.87
N VAL A 18 14.20 1.42 3.55
CA VAL A 18 13.65 0.28 2.81
C VAL A 18 14.26 -1.04 3.29
N PHE A 19 15.57 -1.07 3.54
CA PHE A 19 16.23 -2.24 4.11
C PHE A 19 15.72 -2.57 5.51
N PHE A 20 15.64 -1.56 6.40
CA PHE A 20 15.15 -1.73 7.76
C PHE A 20 13.74 -2.33 7.80
N VAL A 21 12.80 -1.80 7.02
CA VAL A 21 11.42 -2.31 6.99
C VAL A 21 11.37 -3.76 6.50
N LYS A 22 12.15 -4.11 5.47
CA LYS A 22 12.24 -5.49 4.98
C LYS A 22 12.83 -6.43 6.03
N ALA A 23 13.92 -6.03 6.69
CA ALA A 23 14.56 -6.81 7.73
C ALA A 23 13.65 -7.00 8.94
N ALA A 24 12.97 -5.94 9.39
CA ALA A 24 12.03 -5.99 10.51
C ALA A 24 10.83 -6.91 10.23
N PHE A 25 10.32 -6.90 8.99
CA PHE A 25 9.24 -7.81 8.58
C PHE A 25 9.69 -9.27 8.57
N VAL A 26 10.89 -9.57 8.05
CA VAL A 26 11.43 -10.94 8.10
C VAL A 26 11.66 -11.38 9.55
N LEU A 27 12.22 -10.50 10.39
CA LEU A 27 12.46 -10.78 11.80
C LEU A 27 11.16 -11.05 12.56
N SER A 28 10.08 -10.32 12.28
CA SER A 28 8.78 -10.54 12.95
C SER A 28 8.14 -11.86 12.55
N LEU A 29 8.24 -12.27 11.29
CA LEU A 29 7.79 -13.58 10.82
C LEU A 29 8.56 -14.72 11.50
N VAL A 30 9.89 -14.59 11.60
CA VAL A 30 10.73 -15.58 12.30
C VAL A 30 10.37 -15.63 13.78
N ALA A 31 10.26 -14.47 14.44
CA ALA A 31 9.89 -14.41 15.85
C ALA A 31 8.53 -15.07 16.12
N MET A 32 7.53 -14.85 15.26
CA MET A 32 6.22 -15.51 15.36
C MET A 32 6.31 -17.03 15.15
N GLY A 33 7.09 -17.47 14.16
CA GLY A 33 7.34 -18.89 13.91
C GLY A 33 8.02 -19.58 15.10
N VAL A 34 9.07 -18.97 15.64
CA VAL A 34 9.77 -19.44 16.85
C VAL A 34 8.81 -19.48 18.04
N ALA A 35 8.05 -18.43 18.29
CA ALA A 35 7.06 -18.41 19.38
C ALA A 35 6.05 -19.56 19.27
N THR A 36 5.56 -19.82 18.06
CA THR A 36 4.61 -20.92 17.80
C THR A 36 5.25 -22.30 18.02
N VAL A 37 6.51 -22.49 17.63
CA VAL A 37 7.23 -23.76 17.80
C VAL A 37 7.56 -24.04 19.27
N PHE A 38 8.04 -23.04 20.00
CA PHE A 38 8.44 -23.17 21.41
C PHE A 38 7.27 -23.17 22.40
N LEU A 39 6.05 -22.87 21.95
CA LEU A 39 4.85 -22.96 22.78
C LEU A 39 4.62 -24.40 23.28
N PRO A 40 4.46 -24.67 24.59
CA PRO A 40 4.29 -26.02 25.13
C PRO A 40 2.83 -26.49 25.00
N VAL A 41 2.33 -26.61 23.77
CA VAL A 41 0.96 -27.07 23.44
C VAL A 41 0.96 -28.19 22.40
N THR A 42 -0.21 -28.79 22.15
CA THR A 42 -0.39 -29.84 21.15
C THR A 42 -0.16 -29.32 19.72
N VAL A 43 0.24 -30.22 18.81
CA VAL A 43 0.54 -29.88 17.40
C VAL A 43 -0.67 -29.26 16.69
N TRP A 44 -1.88 -29.70 17.01
CA TRP A 44 -3.11 -29.15 16.44
C TRP A 44 -3.27 -27.65 16.75
N ILE A 45 -3.04 -27.24 18.01
CA ILE A 45 -3.14 -25.84 18.44
C ILE A 45 -2.08 -24.98 17.73
N LYS A 46 -0.85 -25.50 17.61
CA LYS A 46 0.22 -24.83 16.84
C LYS A 46 -0.18 -24.64 15.38
N GLY A 47 -0.82 -25.65 14.78
CA GLY A 47 -1.37 -25.58 13.42
C GLY A 47 -2.41 -24.46 13.26
N TYR A 48 -3.36 -24.35 14.20
CA TYR A 48 -4.35 -23.27 14.18
C TYR A 48 -3.70 -21.87 14.29
N LEU A 49 -2.72 -21.71 15.19
CA LEU A 49 -1.98 -20.45 15.34
C LEU A 49 -1.16 -20.10 14.09
N ALA A 50 -0.50 -21.08 13.48
CA ALA A 50 0.24 -20.90 12.24
C ALA A 50 -0.68 -20.51 11.08
N MET A 51 -1.81 -21.20 10.90
CA MET A 51 -2.77 -20.85 9.85
C MET A 51 -3.37 -19.45 10.05
N GLY A 52 -3.79 -19.12 11.28
CA GLY A 52 -4.36 -17.81 11.60
C GLY A 52 -3.38 -16.66 11.38
N SER A 53 -2.13 -16.82 11.84
CA SER A 53 -1.08 -15.80 11.64
C SER A 53 -0.71 -15.62 10.18
N LEU A 54 -0.56 -16.72 9.41
CA LEU A 54 -0.29 -16.65 7.97
C LEU A 54 -1.41 -15.95 7.19
N MET A 55 -2.67 -16.30 7.49
CA MET A 55 -3.82 -15.68 6.85
C MET A 55 -3.90 -14.19 7.20
N MET A 56 -3.70 -13.83 8.47
CA MET A 56 -3.72 -12.44 8.92
C MET A 56 -2.62 -11.59 8.25
N VAL A 57 -1.40 -12.11 8.12
CA VAL A 57 -0.31 -11.40 7.42
C VAL A 57 -0.65 -11.21 5.94
N THR A 58 -1.16 -12.26 5.30
CA THR A 58 -1.52 -12.24 3.87
C THR A 58 -2.62 -11.21 3.59
N THR A 59 -3.70 -11.22 4.38
CA THR A 59 -4.81 -10.27 4.23
C THR A 59 -4.39 -8.85 4.57
N SER A 60 -3.48 -8.63 5.53
CA SER A 60 -2.95 -7.30 5.84
C SER A 60 -2.15 -6.70 4.67
N ILE A 61 -1.35 -7.53 3.99
CA ILE A 61 -0.60 -7.10 2.79
C ILE A 61 -1.57 -6.80 1.64
N MET A 62 -2.57 -7.67 1.42
CA MET A 62 -3.60 -7.44 0.40
C MET A 62 -4.37 -6.14 0.68
N LEU A 63 -4.85 -5.93 1.91
CA LEU A 63 -5.53 -4.71 2.32
C LEU A 63 -4.68 -3.46 2.07
N SER A 64 -3.40 -3.51 2.47
CA SER A 64 -2.48 -2.37 2.26
C SER A 64 -2.27 -2.05 0.79
N LYS A 65 -2.20 -3.08 -0.07
CA LYS A 65 -2.10 -2.91 -1.53
C LYS A 65 -3.40 -2.34 -2.09
N THR A 66 -4.54 -2.96 -1.81
CA THR A 66 -5.86 -2.49 -2.28
C THR A 66 -6.10 -1.03 -1.93
N MET A 67 -5.76 -0.60 -0.71
CA MET A 67 -5.91 0.79 -0.29
C MET A 67 -4.99 1.76 -1.05
N ARG A 68 -3.76 1.35 -1.39
CA ARG A 68 -2.84 2.14 -2.20
C ARG A 68 -3.30 2.21 -3.66
N ASP A 69 -3.73 1.09 -4.21
CA ASP A 69 -4.23 0.98 -5.58
C ASP A 69 -5.46 1.89 -5.77
N GLU A 70 -6.39 1.88 -4.79
CA GLU A 70 -7.55 2.78 -4.76
C GLU A 70 -7.16 4.27 -4.69
N PHE A 71 -6.14 4.61 -3.90
CA PHE A 71 -5.65 5.97 -3.77
C PHE A 71 -4.99 6.45 -5.08
N GLU A 72 -4.16 5.60 -5.70
CA GLU A 72 -3.51 5.90 -6.98
C GLU A 72 -4.52 6.01 -8.13
N ALA A 73 -5.52 5.11 -8.18
CA ALA A 73 -6.58 5.15 -9.18
C ALA A 73 -7.37 6.47 -9.13
N LYS A 74 -7.79 6.91 -7.94
CA LYS A 74 -8.48 8.21 -7.76
C LYS A 74 -7.61 9.39 -8.19
N LYS A 75 -6.32 9.36 -7.85
CA LYS A 75 -5.35 10.39 -8.26
C LYS A 75 -5.22 10.47 -9.78
N LEU A 76 -5.16 9.33 -10.46
CA LEU A 76 -5.10 9.27 -11.93
C LEU A 76 -6.39 9.78 -12.58
N LEU A 77 -7.56 9.39 -12.06
CA LEU A 77 -8.85 9.86 -12.56
C LEU A 77 -9.00 11.37 -12.45
N ASN A 78 -8.60 11.97 -11.32
CA ASN A 78 -8.65 13.42 -11.16
C ASN A 78 -7.78 14.14 -12.20
N ARG A 79 -6.56 13.66 -12.46
CA ARG A 79 -5.68 14.23 -13.50
C ARG A 79 -6.28 14.13 -14.90
N ILE A 80 -6.96 13.03 -15.21
CA ILE A 80 -7.65 12.85 -16.51
C ILE A 80 -8.82 13.84 -16.61
N ASN A 81 -9.61 13.99 -15.54
CA ASN A 81 -10.73 14.92 -15.51
C ASN A 81 -10.27 16.36 -15.64
N GLU A 82 -9.18 16.76 -14.98
CA GLU A 82 -8.55 18.06 -15.11
C GLU A 82 -8.13 18.33 -16.57
N ALA A 83 -7.40 17.40 -17.19
CA ALA A 83 -6.95 17.53 -18.58
C ALA A 83 -8.13 17.61 -19.58
N ARG A 84 -9.17 16.80 -19.37
CA ARG A 84 -10.40 16.85 -20.19
C ARG A 84 -11.13 18.18 -19.99
N THR A 85 -11.26 18.64 -18.74
CA THR A 85 -11.90 19.92 -18.42
C THR A 85 -11.15 21.07 -19.08
N GLU A 86 -9.81 21.06 -19.06
CA GLU A 86 -8.99 22.06 -19.75
C GLU A 86 -9.20 22.04 -21.28
N GLN A 87 -9.33 20.86 -21.90
CA GLN A 87 -9.67 20.75 -23.33
C GLN A 87 -11.05 21.32 -23.64
N PHE A 88 -12.08 20.96 -22.86
CA PHE A 88 -13.43 21.50 -23.05
C PHE A 88 -13.47 23.03 -22.93
N LEU A 89 -12.76 23.60 -21.96
CA LEU A 89 -12.67 25.05 -21.81
C LEU A 89 -12.02 25.71 -23.03
N LYS A 90 -10.94 25.13 -23.57
CA LYS A 90 -10.27 25.62 -24.79
C LYS A 90 -11.18 25.57 -26.02
N ASP A 91 -11.97 24.52 -26.17
CA ASP A 91 -12.89 24.38 -27.31
C ASP A 91 -14.05 25.39 -27.23
N VAL A 92 -14.56 25.67 -26.02
CA VAL A 92 -15.59 26.71 -25.80
C VAL A 92 -15.04 28.11 -26.08
N ASP A 93 -13.84 28.44 -25.58
CA ASP A 93 -13.19 29.73 -25.82
C ASP A 93 -12.89 29.96 -27.30
N ARG A 94 -12.51 28.92 -28.05
CA ARG A 94 -12.28 29.00 -29.50
C ARG A 94 -13.57 29.24 -30.31
N ALA A 95 -14.71 28.79 -29.80
CA ALA A 95 -16.00 28.90 -30.48
C ALA A 95 -16.74 30.22 -30.19
N ALA A 96 -16.26 31.00 -29.21
CA ALA A 96 -16.74 32.34 -28.87
C ALA A 96 -15.96 33.43 -29.63
#